data_AF-A0A6I5ES78-F1
#
_entry.id   AF-A0A6I5ES78-F1
#
_cell.length_a   1.000
_cell.length_b   1.000
_cell.length_c   1.000
_cell.angle_alpha   90.00
_cell.angle_beta   90.00
_cell.angle_gamma   90.00
#
_symmetry.space_group_name_H-M   'P 1'
#
loop_
_entity.id
_entity.type
_entity.pdbx_description
1 polymer ?
#
loop_
_entity_poly.entity_id
_entity_poly.type
_entity_poly.pdbx_seq_one_letter_code
_entity_poly.pdbx_strand_id
1 'polypeptide(L)'
;MLDGAGVDKGVLAQALGSPAPFGQSQFAFMRGNAFEARVKADGGAELLRLLHERLAGSSPAPGPDAATPDLSAAGPEGRAARTALALRQATAAGGWALLDHPMLALEVAGSPAYLEPDAVVVHPDGRWTVVEIKSFPMIDASADAAKVGAAARQAAVYVLALERVAAVTQGAEVDHRVLLVCPKDFSNLPTASVVDVRKQRAVTRRQLTRLTRVEDIAAALPEGTTFDPACSPQELESAVSAVSAAYAPECLAACELAFHCRARSRAEGAVETLGRSVRGELGGLTTVAGVLAAAAGKEGDPADPTVAALRRAAALRAEALESAAARRAEALESAAVLRGRAREEESAACR
;
A
#
# COMPACT_ATOMS: atom_id res chain seq x y z
N MET A 1 -8.06 14.01 -3.89
CA MET A 1 -7.98 15.47 -3.67
C MET A 1 -6.65 15.86 -3.03
N LEU A 2 -6.41 15.57 -1.74
CA LEU A 2 -5.21 16.00 -1.02
C LEU A 2 -3.88 15.65 -1.73
N ASP A 3 -3.76 14.42 -2.24
CA ASP A 3 -2.57 14.01 -3.02
C ASP A 3 -2.42 14.80 -4.32
N GLY A 4 -3.53 15.03 -5.04
CA GLY A 4 -3.52 15.82 -6.29
C GLY A 4 -3.23 17.30 -6.05
N ALA A 5 -3.54 17.82 -4.87
CA ALA A 5 -3.21 19.18 -4.45
C ALA A 5 -1.78 19.31 -3.88
N GLY A 6 -1.01 18.21 -3.79
CA GLY A 6 0.35 18.24 -3.26
C GLY A 6 0.44 18.57 -1.77
N VAL A 7 -0.62 18.32 -1.00
CA VAL A 7 -0.69 18.65 0.43
C VAL A 7 0.18 17.68 1.23
N ASP A 8 1.08 18.20 2.07
CA ASP A 8 1.77 17.40 3.07
C ASP A 8 0.78 16.96 4.16
N LYS A 9 0.32 15.71 4.05
CA LYS A 9 -0.64 15.11 4.96
C LYS A 9 -0.10 14.93 6.38
N GLY A 10 1.23 14.83 6.55
CA GLY A 10 1.86 14.74 7.85
C GLY A 10 1.78 16.07 8.60
N VAL A 11 2.11 17.17 7.92
CA VAL A 11 1.96 18.53 8.46
C VAL A 11 0.49 18.85 8.71
N LEU A 12 -0.40 18.50 7.78
CA LEU A 12 -1.85 18.67 7.95
C LEU A 12 -2.38 17.86 9.16
N ALA A 13 -1.94 16.61 9.34
CA ALA A 13 -2.33 15.80 10.49
C ALA A 13 -1.86 16.41 11.83
N GLN A 14 -0.68 17.01 11.85
CA GLN A 14 -0.18 17.76 13.02
C GLN A 14 -1.05 18.98 13.32
N ALA A 15 -1.37 19.78 12.29
CA ALA A 15 -2.24 20.96 12.43
C ALA A 15 -3.65 20.60 12.92
N LEU A 16 -4.17 19.43 12.53
CA LEU A 16 -5.43 18.85 13.01
C LEU A 16 -5.35 18.21 14.41
N GLY A 17 -4.19 18.27 15.07
CA GLY A 17 -3.98 17.66 16.39
C GLY A 17 -4.05 16.13 16.41
N SER A 18 -3.91 15.47 15.25
CA SER A 18 -4.01 14.02 15.09
C SER A 18 -2.77 13.43 14.39
N PRO A 19 -1.54 13.74 14.84
CA PRO A 19 -0.33 13.23 14.18
C PRO A 19 -0.28 11.70 14.25
N ALA A 20 0.19 11.06 13.17
CA ALA A 20 0.51 9.65 13.22
C ALA A 20 1.66 9.43 14.23
N PRO A 21 1.56 8.45 15.15
CA PRO A 21 2.59 8.17 16.16
C PRO A 21 3.81 7.45 15.57
N PHE A 22 3.87 7.27 14.24
CA PHE A 22 4.94 6.58 13.55
C PHE A 22 5.75 7.56 12.71
N GLY A 23 7.07 7.57 12.93
CA GLY A 23 8.05 8.06 11.98
C GLY A 23 8.83 6.89 11.38
N GLN A 24 9.37 7.04 10.17
CA GLN A 24 10.33 6.07 9.64
C GLN A 24 11.51 5.96 10.62
N SER A 25 11.87 4.73 11.01
CA SER A 25 13.05 4.49 11.84
C SER A 25 14.29 5.03 11.11
N GLN A 26 14.97 6.02 11.70
CA GLN A 26 16.19 6.60 11.15
C GLN A 26 17.27 5.54 10.89
N PHE A 27 17.35 4.51 11.74
CA PHE A 27 18.24 3.36 11.54
C PHE A 27 17.85 2.48 10.34
N ALA A 28 16.55 2.27 10.11
CA ALA A 28 16.08 1.54 8.92
C ALA A 28 16.37 2.34 7.64
N PHE A 29 16.19 3.65 7.69
CA PHE A 29 16.46 4.56 6.58
C PHE A 29 17.96 4.58 6.21
N MET A 30 18.86 4.85 7.18
CA MET A 30 20.30 4.88 6.91
C MET A 30 20.84 3.56 6.35
N ARG A 31 20.38 2.43 6.89
CA ARG A 31 20.77 1.10 6.41
C ARG A 31 20.24 0.84 4.98
N GLY A 32 19.05 1.33 4.66
CA GLY A 32 18.50 1.27 3.30
C GLY A 32 19.40 2.01 2.31
N ASN A 33 19.71 3.27 2.61
CA ASN A 33 20.54 4.10 1.73
C ASN A 33 21.94 3.53 1.56
N ALA A 34 22.54 2.98 2.62
CA ALA A 34 23.85 2.34 2.54
C ALA A 34 23.84 1.08 1.66
N PHE A 35 22.76 0.28 1.73
CA PHE A 35 22.60 -0.89 0.85
C PHE A 35 22.40 -0.47 -0.60
N GLU A 36 21.54 0.51 -0.84
CA GLU A 36 21.28 1.03 -2.19
C GLU A 36 22.55 1.63 -2.83
N ALA A 37 23.27 2.49 -2.10
CA ALA A 37 24.54 3.05 -2.58
C ALA A 37 25.56 1.95 -2.92
N ARG A 38 25.59 0.85 -2.16
CA ARG A 38 26.44 -0.29 -2.47
C ARG A 38 26.01 -1.02 -3.75
N VAL A 39 24.71 -1.21 -3.98
CA VAL A 39 24.19 -1.84 -5.19
C VAL A 39 24.50 -1.01 -6.44
N LYS A 40 24.50 0.31 -6.29
CA LYS A 40 24.72 1.29 -7.35
C LYS A 40 26.19 1.73 -7.51
N ALA A 41 27.08 1.26 -6.66
CA ALA A 41 28.51 1.54 -6.75
C ALA A 41 29.09 1.07 -8.10
N ASP A 42 30.23 1.64 -8.49
CA ASP A 42 30.96 1.28 -9.73
C ASP A 42 30.06 1.31 -10.98
N GLY A 43 29.23 2.35 -11.11
CA GLY A 43 28.30 2.50 -12.23
C GLY A 43 27.17 1.45 -12.26
N GLY A 44 26.92 0.79 -11.12
CA GLY A 44 25.93 -0.28 -10.99
C GLY A 44 26.32 -1.58 -11.67
N ALA A 45 27.63 -1.86 -11.80
CA ALA A 45 28.13 -3.10 -12.40
C ALA A 45 27.52 -4.37 -11.78
N GLU A 46 27.38 -4.40 -10.45
CA GLU A 46 26.78 -5.53 -9.73
C GLU A 46 25.28 -5.67 -10.01
N LEU A 47 24.55 -4.55 -10.12
CA LEU A 47 23.13 -4.54 -10.52
C LEU A 47 22.98 -5.08 -11.94
N LEU A 48 23.79 -4.62 -12.88
CA LEU A 48 23.79 -5.09 -14.27
C LEU A 48 24.14 -6.58 -14.39
N ARG A 49 25.11 -7.06 -13.59
CA ARG A 49 25.45 -8.49 -13.50
C ARG A 49 24.26 -9.31 -13.02
N LEU A 50 23.63 -8.92 -11.91
CA LEU A 50 22.45 -9.59 -11.35
C LEU A 50 21.27 -9.58 -12.32
N LEU A 51 21.05 -8.47 -13.02
CA LEU A 51 20.01 -8.36 -14.04
C LEU A 51 20.30 -9.29 -15.22
N HIS A 52 21.54 -9.31 -15.71
CA HIS A 52 21.94 -10.14 -16.84
C HIS A 52 21.72 -11.63 -16.53
N GLU A 53 22.18 -12.10 -15.37
CA GLU A 53 22.01 -13.49 -14.91
C GLU A 53 20.55 -13.95 -14.84
N ARG A 54 19.62 -13.02 -14.63
CA ARG A 54 18.20 -13.32 -14.39
C ARG A 54 17.28 -13.05 -15.58
N LEU A 55 17.61 -12.06 -16.43
CA LEU A 55 16.67 -11.48 -17.39
C LEU A 55 17.25 -11.23 -18.79
N ALA A 56 18.57 -11.34 -19.01
CA ALA A 56 19.17 -10.99 -20.31
C ALA A 56 18.74 -11.91 -21.46
N GLY A 57 18.39 -13.17 -21.17
CA GLY A 57 18.12 -14.13 -22.24
C GLY A 57 19.38 -14.37 -23.08
N SER A 58 19.35 -13.96 -24.36
CA SER A 58 20.49 -14.06 -25.28
C SER A 58 21.31 -12.78 -25.44
N SER A 59 20.97 -11.70 -24.73
CA SER A 59 21.73 -10.43 -24.80
C SER A 59 23.18 -10.63 -24.33
N PRO A 60 24.16 -9.89 -24.87
CA PRO A 60 25.56 -9.99 -24.43
C PRO A 60 25.71 -9.57 -22.97
N ALA A 61 26.74 -10.06 -22.30
CA ALA A 61 27.07 -9.63 -20.94
C ALA A 61 27.35 -8.12 -20.89
N PRO A 62 26.91 -7.39 -19.84
CA PRO A 62 27.26 -5.98 -19.65
C PRO A 62 28.78 -5.80 -19.52
N GLY A 63 29.32 -4.89 -20.32
CA GLY A 63 30.72 -4.46 -20.22
C GLY A 63 30.91 -3.24 -19.31
N PRO A 64 32.15 -2.83 -19.04
CA PRO A 64 32.46 -1.62 -18.26
C PRO A 64 32.03 -0.32 -18.96
N ASP A 65 31.64 -0.41 -20.23
CA ASP A 65 31.17 0.68 -21.10
C ASP A 65 29.66 0.89 -21.05
N ALA A 66 28.93 0.19 -20.15
CA ALA A 66 27.51 0.43 -19.94
C ALA A 66 27.24 1.92 -19.59
N ALA A 67 26.29 2.52 -20.31
CA ALA A 67 26.04 3.95 -20.19
C ALA A 67 25.27 4.29 -18.90
N THR A 68 25.71 5.33 -18.18
CA THR A 68 25.01 5.89 -17.01
C THR A 68 24.68 7.37 -17.29
N PRO A 69 23.61 7.66 -18.05
CA PRO A 69 23.32 9.01 -18.49
C PRO A 69 22.95 9.92 -17.32
N ASP A 70 23.39 11.18 -17.36
CA ASP A 70 22.94 12.21 -16.40
C ASP A 70 21.46 12.56 -16.65
N LEU A 71 20.67 12.45 -15.58
CA LEU A 71 19.23 12.70 -15.53
C LEU A 71 18.88 14.01 -14.81
N SER A 72 19.89 14.82 -14.48
CA SER A 72 19.70 16.12 -13.85
C SER A 72 18.94 17.09 -14.77
N ALA A 73 17.98 17.81 -14.17
CA ALA A 73 17.21 18.88 -14.80
C ALA A 73 16.43 19.66 -13.74
N ALA A 74 15.92 20.84 -14.11
CA ALA A 74 15.10 21.67 -13.23
C ALA A 74 13.72 21.04 -12.99
N GLY A 75 13.42 20.76 -11.73
CA GLY A 75 12.11 20.27 -11.28
C GLY A 75 11.74 18.86 -11.79
N PRO A 76 10.63 18.29 -11.29
CA PRO A 76 10.18 16.96 -11.68
C PRO A 76 9.86 16.84 -13.18
N GLU A 77 9.24 17.86 -13.77
CA GLU A 77 8.88 17.87 -15.20
C GLU A 77 10.13 17.85 -16.09
N GLY A 78 11.12 18.71 -15.80
CA GLY A 78 12.38 18.74 -16.53
C GLY A 78 13.13 17.42 -16.42
N ARG A 79 13.16 16.82 -15.21
CA ARG A 79 13.77 15.49 -15.01
C ARG A 79 13.04 14.42 -15.81
N ALA A 80 11.71 14.43 -15.84
CA ALA A 80 10.93 13.48 -16.62
C ALA A 80 11.21 13.59 -18.13
N ALA A 81 11.31 14.82 -18.65
CA ALA A 81 11.69 15.07 -20.04
C ALA A 81 13.13 14.59 -20.33
N ARG A 82 14.07 14.85 -19.42
CA ARG A 82 15.47 14.38 -19.53
C ARG A 82 15.56 12.85 -19.50
N THR A 83 14.85 12.19 -18.60
CA THR A 83 14.75 10.73 -18.54
C THR A 83 14.18 10.15 -19.84
N ALA A 84 13.09 10.71 -20.38
CA ALA A 84 12.53 10.24 -21.63
C ALA A 84 13.52 10.36 -22.80
N LEU A 85 14.31 11.43 -22.85
CA LEU A 85 15.37 11.60 -23.84
C LEU A 85 16.50 10.58 -23.64
N ALA A 86 16.95 10.35 -22.40
CA ALA A 86 17.98 9.36 -22.09
C ALA A 86 17.56 7.94 -22.48
N LEU A 87 16.31 7.55 -22.22
CA LEU A 87 15.75 6.26 -22.64
C LEU A 87 15.79 6.09 -24.17
N ARG A 88 15.40 7.13 -24.92
CA ARG A 88 15.47 7.11 -26.40
C ARG A 88 16.91 6.98 -26.90
N GLN A 89 17.83 7.75 -26.33
CA GLN A 89 19.25 7.74 -26.70
C GLN A 89 19.88 6.38 -26.42
N ALA A 90 19.64 5.80 -25.25
CA ALA A 90 20.14 4.48 -24.87
C ALA A 90 19.58 3.37 -25.78
N THR A 91 18.28 3.41 -26.08
CA THR A 91 17.64 2.45 -26.99
C THR A 91 18.24 2.52 -28.40
N ALA A 92 18.45 3.73 -28.93
CA ALA A 92 19.06 3.93 -30.25
C ALA A 92 20.54 3.51 -30.30
N ALA A 93 21.26 3.59 -29.18
CA ALA A 93 22.66 3.16 -29.11
C ALA A 93 22.83 1.64 -29.15
N GLY A 94 21.79 0.86 -28.79
CA GLY A 94 21.84 -0.61 -28.85
C GLY A 94 22.82 -1.25 -27.86
N GLY A 95 23.17 -0.54 -26.78
CA GLY A 95 24.04 -1.01 -25.72
C GLY A 95 23.32 -1.07 -24.37
N TRP A 96 24.01 -1.58 -23.35
CA TRP A 96 23.52 -1.54 -21.98
C TRP A 96 23.51 -0.10 -21.45
N ALA A 97 22.42 0.31 -20.80
CA ALA A 97 22.38 1.55 -20.04
C ALA A 97 21.66 1.37 -18.70
N LEU A 98 22.20 1.97 -17.64
CA LEU A 98 21.60 2.05 -16.32
C LEU A 98 21.21 3.50 -16.04
N LEU A 99 19.90 3.74 -15.96
CA LEU A 99 19.35 5.01 -15.51
C LEU A 99 19.14 4.90 -14.00
N ASP A 100 19.93 5.65 -13.24
CA ASP A 100 19.83 5.76 -11.79
C ASP A 100 18.81 6.84 -11.40
N HIS A 101 17.84 6.48 -10.55
CA HIS A 101 16.73 7.35 -10.16
C HIS A 101 16.10 8.15 -11.33
N PRO A 102 15.59 7.47 -12.37
CA PRO A 102 14.89 8.15 -13.46
C PRO A 102 13.60 8.78 -12.94
N MET A 103 13.23 9.94 -13.48
CA MET A 103 11.92 10.54 -13.20
C MET A 103 10.95 10.16 -14.32
N LEU A 104 9.80 9.59 -13.97
CA LEU A 104 8.76 9.19 -14.90
C LEU A 104 7.48 9.97 -14.60
N ALA A 105 6.76 10.34 -15.65
CA ALA A 105 5.46 11.00 -15.51
C ALA A 105 4.32 10.01 -15.81
N LEU A 106 3.34 9.96 -14.91
CA LEU A 106 2.09 9.22 -15.09
C LEU A 106 0.91 10.13 -14.76
N GLU A 107 -0.08 10.17 -15.63
CA GLU A 107 -1.31 10.89 -15.35
C GLU A 107 -2.17 10.11 -14.35
N VAL A 108 -2.55 10.76 -13.25
CA VAL A 108 -3.41 10.23 -12.20
C VAL A 108 -4.57 11.19 -12.02
N ALA A 109 -5.78 10.75 -12.35
CA ALA A 109 -7.00 11.55 -12.22
C ALA A 109 -6.92 12.93 -12.90
N GLY A 110 -6.27 13.03 -14.07
CA GLY A 110 -6.12 14.27 -14.83
C GLY A 110 -4.92 15.15 -14.43
N SER A 111 -4.19 14.79 -13.38
CA SER A 111 -2.99 15.52 -12.92
C SER A 111 -1.71 14.69 -13.11
N PRO A 112 -0.56 15.31 -13.44
CA PRO A 112 0.71 14.59 -13.55
C PRO A 112 1.22 14.17 -12.16
N ALA A 113 1.51 12.88 -12.02
CA ALA A 113 2.28 12.33 -10.91
C ALA A 113 3.70 12.00 -11.40
N TYR A 114 4.69 12.44 -10.63
CA TYR A 114 6.10 12.19 -10.89
C TYR A 114 6.60 11.05 -10.01
N LEU A 115 7.23 10.07 -10.63
CA LEU A 115 7.57 8.78 -10.07
C LEU A 115 9.06 8.54 -10.23
N GLU A 116 9.73 8.08 -9.18
CA GLU A 116 11.16 7.81 -9.15
C GLU A 116 11.38 6.34 -8.81
N PRO A 117 11.53 5.45 -9.82
CA PRO A 117 12.03 4.09 -9.60
C PRO A 117 13.48 4.13 -9.09
N ASP A 118 13.92 3.08 -8.41
CA ASP A 118 15.30 3.02 -7.93
C ASP A 118 16.29 2.95 -9.11
N ALA A 119 15.96 2.20 -10.16
CA ALA A 119 16.65 2.27 -11.45
C ALA A 119 15.79 1.73 -12.62
N VAL A 120 16.20 2.07 -13.84
CA VAL A 120 15.70 1.46 -15.09
C VAL A 120 16.90 1.06 -15.95
N VAL A 121 16.89 -0.19 -16.44
CA VAL A 121 17.94 -0.70 -17.32
C VAL A 121 17.41 -0.83 -18.74
N VAL A 122 18.16 -0.30 -19.71
CA VAL A 122 17.95 -0.51 -21.15
C VAL A 122 18.88 -1.63 -21.61
N HIS A 123 18.31 -2.65 -22.22
CA HIS A 123 19.02 -3.78 -22.81
C HIS A 123 19.45 -3.45 -24.26
N PRO A 124 20.49 -4.13 -24.78
CA PRO A 124 20.92 -3.99 -26.18
C PRO A 124 19.82 -4.27 -27.22
N ASP A 125 18.83 -5.09 -26.88
CA ASP A 125 17.69 -5.43 -27.75
C ASP A 125 16.52 -4.45 -27.66
N GLY A 126 16.68 -3.36 -26.89
CA GLY A 126 15.66 -2.32 -26.71
C GLY A 126 14.65 -2.60 -25.59
N ARG A 127 14.77 -3.73 -24.87
CA ARG A 127 13.94 -3.98 -23.68
C ARG A 127 14.32 -3.04 -22.53
N TRP A 128 13.32 -2.57 -21.78
CA TRP A 128 13.47 -1.75 -20.59
C TRP A 128 12.99 -2.53 -19.37
N THR A 129 13.83 -2.65 -18.35
CA THR A 129 13.52 -3.37 -17.11
C THR A 129 13.58 -2.42 -15.92
N VAL A 130 12.49 -2.38 -15.14
CA VAL A 130 12.47 -1.68 -13.85
C VAL A 130 13.24 -2.50 -12.81
N VAL A 131 14.03 -1.80 -12.00
CA VAL A 131 14.74 -2.38 -10.85
C VAL A 131 14.27 -1.70 -9.57
N GLU A 132 13.83 -2.51 -8.61
CA GLU A 132 13.49 -2.08 -7.25
C GLU A 132 14.56 -2.59 -6.29
N ILE A 133 15.10 -1.71 -5.46
CA ILE A 133 16.09 -2.02 -4.43
C ILE A 133 15.39 -1.89 -3.08
N LYS A 134 15.35 -2.98 -2.31
CA LYS A 134 14.72 -2.98 -0.99
C LYS A 134 15.68 -3.51 0.07
N SER A 135 15.58 -2.96 1.28
CA SER A 135 16.49 -3.26 2.38
C SER A 135 16.06 -4.44 3.28
N PHE A 136 14.94 -5.11 2.95
CA PHE A 136 14.56 -6.34 3.64
C PHE A 136 15.31 -7.54 3.05
N PRO A 137 15.76 -8.50 3.86
CA PRO A 137 16.56 -9.62 3.35
C PRO A 137 15.73 -10.63 2.55
N MET A 138 16.39 -11.28 1.59
CA MET A 138 15.98 -12.55 1.02
C MET A 138 16.68 -13.67 1.79
N ILE A 139 15.92 -14.47 2.56
CA ILE A 139 16.43 -15.58 3.37
C ILE A 139 16.24 -16.87 2.57
N ASP A 140 17.32 -17.63 2.37
CA ASP A 140 17.29 -18.90 1.63
C ASP A 140 16.65 -18.74 0.23
N ALA A 141 17.00 -17.65 -0.45
CA ALA A 141 16.46 -17.24 -1.76
C ALA A 141 14.95 -16.93 -1.78
N SER A 142 14.32 -16.75 -0.62
CA SER A 142 12.92 -16.34 -0.49
C SER A 142 12.78 -15.01 0.25
N ALA A 143 11.86 -14.17 -0.21
CA ALA A 143 11.47 -12.95 0.49
C ALA A 143 10.05 -13.09 1.05
N ASP A 144 9.76 -12.32 2.09
CA ASP A 144 8.42 -12.19 2.63
C ASP A 144 7.41 -11.82 1.52
N ALA A 145 6.38 -12.66 1.33
CA ALA A 145 5.45 -12.54 0.23
C ALA A 145 4.65 -11.21 0.27
N ALA A 146 4.38 -10.67 1.46
CA ALA A 146 3.69 -9.39 1.59
C ALA A 146 4.59 -8.24 1.12
N LYS A 147 5.88 -8.25 1.46
CA LYS A 147 6.87 -7.28 0.99
C LYS A 147 7.11 -7.36 -0.51
N VAL A 148 7.25 -8.57 -1.06
CA VAL A 148 7.35 -8.77 -2.53
C VAL A 148 6.09 -8.27 -3.22
N GLY A 149 4.91 -8.59 -2.68
CA GLY A 149 3.64 -8.10 -3.20
C GLY A 149 3.51 -6.58 -3.18
N ALA A 150 4.07 -5.91 -2.17
CA ALA A 150 4.13 -4.45 -2.12
C ALA A 150 5.07 -3.87 -3.18
N ALA A 151 6.29 -4.41 -3.30
CA ALA A 151 7.23 -4.00 -4.35
C ALA A 151 6.65 -4.22 -5.77
N ALA A 152 5.96 -5.35 -6.00
CA ALA A 152 5.29 -5.63 -7.27
C ALA A 152 4.21 -4.58 -7.62
N ARG A 153 3.46 -4.09 -6.63
CA ARG A 153 2.46 -3.03 -6.84
C ARG A 153 3.11 -1.70 -7.17
N GLN A 154 4.22 -1.36 -6.51
CA GLN A 154 4.98 -0.14 -6.79
C GLN A 154 5.57 -0.19 -8.21
N ALA A 155 6.29 -1.26 -8.54
CA ALA A 155 6.91 -1.45 -9.85
C ALA A 155 5.90 -1.49 -11.00
N ALA A 156 4.68 -1.99 -10.76
CA ALA A 156 3.61 -1.95 -11.76
C ALA A 156 3.22 -0.51 -12.17
N VAL A 157 3.28 0.46 -11.24
CA VAL A 157 3.03 1.88 -11.55
C VAL A 157 4.16 2.42 -12.44
N TYR A 158 5.41 2.05 -12.15
CA TYR A 158 6.58 2.44 -12.94
C TYR A 158 6.56 1.87 -14.35
N VAL A 159 6.19 0.58 -14.49
CA VAL A 159 5.98 -0.06 -15.80
C VAL A 159 4.91 0.68 -16.60
N LEU A 160 3.78 1.08 -15.99
CA LEU A 160 2.74 1.86 -16.69
C LEU A 160 3.25 3.23 -17.15
N ALA A 161 4.09 3.89 -16.36
CA ALA A 161 4.68 5.17 -16.74
C ALA A 161 5.70 5.00 -17.89
N LEU A 162 6.56 3.98 -17.82
CA LEU A 162 7.50 3.65 -18.90
C LEU A 162 6.80 3.30 -20.21
N GLU A 163 5.68 2.58 -20.17
CA GLU A 163 4.92 2.21 -21.38
C GLU A 163 4.47 3.45 -22.18
N ARG A 164 4.20 4.58 -21.53
CA ARG A 164 3.86 5.84 -22.22
C ARG A 164 5.05 6.38 -23.01
N VAL A 165 6.26 6.27 -22.47
CA VAL A 165 7.49 6.70 -23.15
C VAL A 165 7.87 5.71 -24.26
N ALA A 166 7.73 4.40 -24.00
CA ALA A 166 8.03 3.34 -24.97
C ALA A 166 7.08 3.40 -26.18
N ALA A 167 5.80 3.72 -25.98
CA ALA A 167 4.81 3.83 -27.06
C ALA A 167 5.19 4.84 -28.16
N VAL A 168 6.05 5.82 -27.85
CA VAL A 168 6.56 6.82 -28.80
C VAL A 168 8.07 6.66 -29.08
N THR A 169 8.68 5.56 -28.65
CA THR A 169 10.10 5.27 -28.86
C THR A 169 10.27 4.03 -29.73
N GLN A 170 10.78 4.20 -30.94
CA GLN A 170 11.00 3.09 -31.86
C GLN A 170 12.00 2.10 -31.27
N GLY A 171 11.66 0.80 -31.31
CA GLY A 171 12.50 -0.28 -30.80
C GLY A 171 12.45 -0.47 -29.28
N ALA A 172 11.68 0.35 -28.54
CA ALA A 172 11.53 0.18 -27.10
C ALA A 172 10.43 -0.84 -26.76
N GLU A 173 10.72 -1.73 -25.82
CA GLU A 173 9.75 -2.63 -25.21
C GLU A 173 9.89 -2.62 -23.69
N VAL A 174 8.79 -2.47 -22.95
CA VAL A 174 8.86 -2.52 -21.47
C VAL A 174 8.64 -3.96 -21.01
N ASP A 175 9.63 -4.56 -20.34
CA ASP A 175 9.49 -5.90 -19.76
C ASP A 175 8.52 -5.82 -18.55
N HIS A 176 7.61 -6.78 -18.46
CA HIS A 176 6.68 -6.90 -17.32
C HIS A 176 7.24 -7.76 -16.19
N ARG A 177 8.46 -8.27 -16.36
CA ARG A 177 9.27 -8.84 -15.29
C ARG A 177 10.22 -7.77 -14.78
N VAL A 178 10.13 -7.46 -13.50
CA VAL A 178 10.99 -6.48 -12.83
C VAL A 178 12.02 -7.20 -11.98
N LEU A 179 13.16 -6.55 -11.75
CA LEU A 179 14.20 -7.08 -10.88
C LEU A 179 14.03 -6.49 -9.47
N LEU A 180 13.80 -7.36 -8.49
CA LEU A 180 13.82 -6.99 -7.08
C LEU A 180 15.18 -7.35 -6.49
N VAL A 181 15.96 -6.34 -6.10
CA VAL A 181 17.27 -6.49 -5.46
C VAL A 181 17.14 -6.30 -3.96
N CYS A 182 17.60 -7.29 -3.20
CA CYS A 182 17.58 -7.28 -1.74
C CYS A 182 18.90 -7.79 -1.16
N PRO A 183 19.20 -7.51 0.12
CA PRO A 183 20.29 -8.17 0.84
C PRO A 183 20.09 -9.69 0.87
N LYS A 184 21.17 -10.44 0.69
CA LYS A 184 21.21 -11.89 0.78
C LYS A 184 21.36 -12.32 2.23
N ASP A 185 20.42 -13.12 2.73
CA ASP A 185 20.39 -13.67 4.07
C ASP A 185 20.58 -12.56 5.13
N PHE A 186 21.57 -12.70 6.01
CA PHE A 186 21.92 -11.69 7.02
C PHE A 186 23.13 -10.83 6.61
N SER A 187 23.50 -10.83 5.33
CA SER A 187 24.64 -10.09 4.78
C SER A 187 24.18 -8.84 4.02
N ASN A 188 25.10 -7.91 3.76
CA ASN A 188 24.87 -6.77 2.85
C ASN A 188 25.23 -7.12 1.38
N LEU A 189 25.45 -8.39 1.05
CA LEU A 189 25.66 -8.80 -0.35
C LEU A 189 24.32 -8.72 -1.08
N PRO A 190 24.26 -8.11 -2.27
CA PRO A 190 23.01 -8.08 -3.02
C PRO A 190 22.71 -9.44 -3.64
N THR A 191 21.43 -9.77 -3.71
CA THR A 191 20.87 -10.84 -4.53
C THR A 191 19.60 -10.32 -5.20
N ALA A 192 19.15 -11.00 -6.24
CA ALA A 192 18.02 -10.56 -7.03
C ALA A 192 16.99 -11.66 -7.25
N SER A 193 15.72 -11.26 -7.29
CA SER A 193 14.56 -12.08 -7.65
C SER A 193 13.79 -11.41 -8.78
N VAL A 194 13.24 -12.21 -9.68
CA VAL A 194 12.41 -11.73 -10.79
C VAL A 194 10.95 -11.74 -10.36
N VAL A 195 10.27 -10.61 -10.53
CA VAL A 195 8.86 -10.46 -10.17
C VAL A 195 8.05 -10.12 -11.41
N ASP A 196 7.07 -10.97 -11.75
CA ASP A 196 6.12 -10.68 -12.82
C ASP A 196 5.01 -9.75 -12.29
N VAL A 197 4.87 -8.58 -12.91
CA VAL A 197 3.93 -7.54 -12.48
C VAL A 197 2.69 -7.44 -13.37
N ARG A 198 2.46 -8.37 -14.32
CA ARG A 198 1.31 -8.30 -15.26
C ARG A 198 -0.03 -8.18 -14.54
N LYS A 199 -0.23 -8.94 -13.46
CA LYS A 199 -1.46 -8.90 -12.65
C LYS A 199 -1.63 -7.54 -11.97
N GLN A 200 -0.60 -7.05 -11.29
CA GLN A 200 -0.61 -5.77 -10.57
C GLN A 200 -0.83 -4.62 -11.55
N ARG A 201 -0.11 -4.63 -12.68
CA ARG A 201 -0.27 -3.67 -13.79
C ARG A 201 -1.70 -3.63 -14.31
N ALA A 202 -2.34 -4.78 -14.53
CA ALA A 202 -3.72 -4.82 -15.03
C ALA A 202 -4.71 -4.19 -14.02
N VAL A 203 -4.52 -4.48 -12.73
CA VAL A 203 -5.33 -3.91 -11.65
C VAL A 203 -5.12 -2.39 -11.54
N THR A 204 -3.87 -1.93 -11.47
CA THR A 204 -3.52 -0.51 -11.41
C THR A 204 -4.03 0.23 -12.64
N ARG A 205 -3.82 -0.34 -13.83
CA ARG A 205 -4.57 -0.14 -15.09
C ARG A 205 -5.99 0.35 -14.86
N ARG A 206 -6.82 -0.61 -14.47
CA ARG A 206 -8.26 -0.45 -14.30
C ARG A 206 -8.62 0.55 -13.21
N GLN A 207 -7.79 0.67 -12.17
CA GLN A 207 -8.04 1.65 -11.10
C GLN A 207 -7.83 3.07 -11.60
N LEU A 208 -6.69 3.35 -12.26
CA LEU A 208 -6.38 4.67 -12.80
C LEU A 208 -7.44 5.16 -13.79
N THR A 209 -7.95 4.28 -14.67
CA THR A 209 -8.99 4.65 -15.65
C THR A 209 -10.36 4.93 -15.04
N ARG A 210 -10.58 4.57 -13.77
CA ARG A 210 -11.84 4.75 -13.05
C ARG A 210 -11.78 5.87 -12.02
N LEU A 211 -10.63 6.50 -11.85
CA LEU A 211 -10.51 7.62 -10.93
C LEU A 211 -11.33 8.80 -11.46
N THR A 212 -12.19 9.33 -10.59
CA THR A 212 -12.80 10.65 -10.80
C THR A 212 -11.70 11.68 -10.93
N ARG A 213 -11.82 12.59 -11.90
CA ARG A 213 -10.79 13.62 -12.13
C ARG A 213 -10.65 14.51 -10.90
N VAL A 214 -9.44 15.00 -10.64
CA VAL A 214 -9.18 15.90 -9.51
C VAL A 214 -10.03 17.17 -9.65
N GLU A 215 -10.18 17.67 -10.87
CA GLU A 215 -10.99 18.85 -11.17
C GLU A 215 -12.47 18.65 -10.80
N ASP A 216 -13.04 17.47 -11.07
CA ASP A 216 -14.43 17.14 -10.73
C ASP A 216 -14.60 17.06 -9.20
N ILE A 217 -13.61 16.51 -8.49
CA ILE A 217 -13.62 16.47 -7.03
C ILE A 217 -13.50 17.88 -6.46
N ALA A 218 -12.63 18.72 -7.03
CA ALA A 218 -12.43 20.10 -6.59
C ALA A 218 -13.68 20.95 -6.82
N ALA A 219 -14.38 20.76 -7.95
CA ALA A 219 -15.62 21.47 -8.26
C ALA A 219 -16.78 21.15 -7.30
N ALA A 220 -16.72 20.01 -6.59
CA ALA A 220 -17.69 19.64 -5.57
C ALA A 220 -17.37 20.23 -4.19
N LEU A 221 -16.21 20.85 -3.99
CA LEU A 221 -15.83 21.46 -2.72
C LEU A 221 -16.43 22.86 -2.57
N PRO A 222 -16.72 23.30 -1.34
CA PRO A 222 -17.11 24.69 -1.08
C PRO A 222 -16.07 25.68 -1.64
N GLU A 223 -16.55 26.80 -2.20
CA GLU A 223 -15.68 27.89 -2.64
C GLU A 223 -14.81 28.39 -1.47
N GLY A 224 -13.51 28.63 -1.73
CA GLY A 224 -12.55 29.05 -0.72
C GLY A 224 -11.98 27.90 0.14
N THR A 225 -12.31 26.64 -0.13
CA THR A 225 -11.68 25.49 0.55
C THR A 225 -10.16 25.53 0.39
N THR A 226 -9.44 25.55 1.50
CA THR A 226 -7.97 25.50 1.56
C THR A 226 -7.52 24.40 2.54
N PHE A 227 -6.36 23.81 2.25
CA PHE A 227 -5.71 22.82 3.12
C PHE A 227 -4.40 23.38 3.73
N ASP A 228 -4.23 24.71 3.72
CA ASP A 228 -3.05 25.38 4.26
C ASP A 228 -2.94 25.12 5.78
N PRO A 229 -1.89 24.43 6.25
CA PRO A 229 -1.70 24.15 7.67
C PRO A 229 -1.61 25.39 8.57
N ALA A 230 -1.43 26.60 7.99
CA ALA A 230 -1.46 27.86 8.72
C ALA A 230 -2.88 28.33 9.10
N CYS A 231 -3.93 27.75 8.52
CA CYS A 231 -5.32 28.04 8.89
C CYS A 231 -5.64 27.56 10.32
N SER A 232 -6.77 28.03 10.87
CA SER A 232 -7.22 27.56 12.18
C SER A 232 -7.60 26.07 12.14
N PRO A 233 -7.47 25.34 13.26
CA PRO A 233 -7.87 23.93 13.32
C PRO A 233 -9.32 23.66 12.87
N GLN A 234 -10.24 24.58 13.18
CA GLN A 234 -11.66 24.48 12.79
C GLN A 234 -11.87 24.63 11.28
N GLU A 235 -11.16 25.56 10.64
CA GLU A 235 -11.19 25.73 9.18
C GLU A 235 -10.61 24.49 8.48
N LEU A 236 -9.47 23.98 8.97
CA LEU A 236 -8.85 22.77 8.46
C LEU A 236 -9.75 21.54 8.62
N GLU A 237 -10.38 21.39 9.78
CA GLU A 237 -11.33 20.30 10.03
C GLU A 237 -12.51 20.36 9.06
N SER A 238 -13.05 21.56 8.81
CA SER A 238 -14.13 21.78 7.86
C SER A 238 -13.71 21.45 6.43
N ALA A 239 -12.53 21.93 6.01
CA ALA A 239 -11.97 21.67 4.69
C ALA A 239 -11.72 20.18 4.45
N VAL A 240 -11.10 19.49 5.40
CA VAL A 240 -10.81 18.05 5.29
C VAL A 240 -12.09 17.22 5.31
N SER A 241 -13.10 17.63 6.10
CA SER A 241 -14.39 16.93 6.15
C SER A 241 -15.23 17.13 4.88
N ALA A 242 -15.02 18.22 4.13
CA ALA A 242 -15.65 18.44 2.83
C ALA A 242 -15.13 17.47 1.75
N VAL A 243 -13.93 16.91 1.93
CA VAL A 243 -13.40 15.87 1.04
C VAL A 243 -13.94 14.51 1.49
N SER A 244 -14.76 13.87 0.65
CA SER A 244 -15.27 12.53 0.94
C SER A 244 -14.13 11.53 1.15
N ALA A 245 -13.91 11.14 2.41
CA ALA A 245 -12.92 10.16 2.80
C ALA A 245 -13.62 8.93 3.40
N ALA A 246 -13.25 7.74 2.95
CA ALA A 246 -13.70 6.49 3.54
C ALA A 246 -12.53 5.83 4.27
N TYR A 247 -12.50 5.98 5.59
CA TYR A 247 -11.52 5.30 6.42
C TYR A 247 -11.62 3.78 6.23
N ALA A 248 -10.47 3.11 6.31
CA ALA A 248 -10.41 1.67 6.49
C ALA A 248 -9.20 1.35 7.39
N PRO A 249 -9.21 0.24 8.16
CA PRO A 249 -8.13 -0.10 9.08
C PRO A 249 -6.74 -0.12 8.44
N GLU A 250 -6.64 -0.51 7.16
CA GLU A 250 -5.38 -0.56 6.41
C GLU A 250 -4.75 0.83 6.22
N CYS A 251 -5.55 1.91 6.30
CA CYS A 251 -5.04 3.28 6.22
C CYS A 251 -4.00 3.56 7.32
N LEU A 252 -4.07 2.91 8.49
CA LEU A 252 -3.12 3.10 9.59
C LEU A 252 -1.67 2.76 9.19
N ALA A 253 -1.48 1.96 8.15
CA ALA A 253 -0.15 1.58 7.65
C ALA A 253 0.30 2.41 6.44
N ALA A 254 -0.55 3.27 5.88
CA ALA A 254 -0.34 3.83 4.54
C ALA A 254 -0.82 5.29 4.34
N CYS A 255 -1.39 5.93 5.36
CA CYS A 255 -1.90 7.30 5.26
C CYS A 255 -1.63 8.06 6.57
N GLU A 256 -1.01 9.22 6.45
CA GLU A 256 -0.63 10.10 7.56
C GLU A 256 -1.86 10.64 8.29
N LEU A 257 -2.99 10.81 7.60
CA LEU A 257 -4.28 11.25 8.16
C LEU A 257 -5.11 10.11 8.76
N ALA A 258 -4.63 8.86 8.77
CA ALA A 258 -5.44 7.72 9.18
C ALA A 258 -5.98 7.83 10.62
N PHE A 259 -5.23 8.45 11.53
CA PHE A 259 -5.67 8.65 12.91
C PHE A 259 -6.82 9.66 13.01
N HIS A 260 -6.75 10.75 12.25
CA HIS A 260 -7.84 11.73 12.13
C HIS A 260 -9.11 11.06 11.58
N CYS A 261 -9.01 10.41 10.41
CA CYS A 261 -10.16 9.75 9.78
C CYS A 261 -10.75 8.63 10.66
N ARG A 262 -9.91 7.88 11.40
CA ARG A 262 -10.36 6.87 12.35
C ARG A 262 -11.12 7.46 13.52
N ALA A 263 -10.63 8.56 14.09
CA ALA A 263 -11.28 9.24 15.20
C ALA A 263 -12.68 9.72 14.80
N ARG A 264 -12.81 10.37 13.63
CA ARG A 264 -14.10 10.77 13.06
C ARG A 264 -15.03 9.59 12.82
N SER A 265 -14.55 8.55 12.13
CA SER A 265 -15.35 7.35 11.84
C SER A 265 -15.88 6.69 13.12
N ARG A 266 -15.11 6.73 14.20
CA ARG A 266 -15.55 6.23 15.52
C ARG A 266 -16.59 7.13 16.16
N ALA A 267 -16.40 8.45 16.11
CA ALA A 267 -17.35 9.42 16.65
C ALA A 267 -18.72 9.34 15.96
N GLU A 268 -18.72 9.10 14.65
CA GLU A 268 -19.93 8.92 13.83
C GLU A 268 -20.54 7.51 13.95
N GLY A 269 -19.87 6.58 14.64
CA GLY A 269 -20.29 5.18 14.74
C GLY A 269 -20.31 4.48 13.38
N ALA A 270 -19.43 4.87 12.46
CA ALA A 270 -19.39 4.42 11.08
C ALA A 270 -18.83 2.99 10.96
N VAL A 271 -19.40 2.19 10.06
CA VAL A 271 -19.03 0.77 9.85
C VAL A 271 -17.67 0.61 9.18
N GLU A 272 -17.12 1.68 8.61
CA GLU A 272 -15.77 1.80 8.05
C GLU A 272 -14.69 1.30 9.03
N THR A 273 -14.92 1.49 10.32
CA THR A 273 -14.01 1.04 11.39
C THR A 273 -13.89 -0.48 11.48
N LEU A 274 -14.86 -1.23 10.94
CA LEU A 274 -14.89 -2.70 10.90
C LEU A 274 -14.11 -3.28 9.70
N GLY A 275 -13.71 -2.42 8.75
CA GLY A 275 -12.94 -2.80 7.57
C GLY A 275 -13.77 -3.07 6.33
N ARG A 276 -13.08 -3.10 5.19
CA ARG A 276 -13.72 -3.09 3.84
C ARG A 276 -14.58 -4.31 3.58
N SER A 277 -14.16 -5.49 4.05
CA SER A 277 -14.91 -6.74 3.86
C SER A 277 -16.27 -6.65 4.55
N VAL A 278 -16.28 -6.31 5.84
CA VAL A 278 -17.50 -6.18 6.63
C VAL A 278 -18.40 -5.08 6.06
N ARG A 279 -17.85 -3.91 5.74
CA ARG A 279 -18.60 -2.83 5.10
C ARG A 279 -19.28 -3.29 3.80
N GLY A 280 -18.60 -4.08 2.97
CA GLY A 280 -19.16 -4.59 1.72
C GLY A 280 -20.37 -5.50 1.92
N GLU A 281 -20.40 -6.28 3.00
CA GLU A 281 -21.52 -7.18 3.34
C GLU A 281 -22.72 -6.43 3.94
N LEU A 282 -22.47 -5.28 4.60
CA LEU A 282 -23.49 -4.48 5.26
C LEU A 282 -24.33 -3.62 4.30
N GLY A 283 -23.96 -3.55 3.02
CA GLY A 283 -24.75 -2.86 2.00
C GLY A 283 -25.02 -1.40 2.34
N GLY A 284 -26.30 -1.04 2.44
CA GLY A 284 -26.75 0.33 2.76
C GLY A 284 -26.65 0.72 4.23
N LEU A 285 -26.29 -0.21 5.14
CA LEU A 285 -26.18 0.08 6.56
C LEU A 285 -24.80 0.69 6.87
N THR A 286 -24.78 1.99 7.15
CA THR A 286 -23.53 2.77 7.28
C THR A 286 -23.08 3.01 8.72
N THR A 287 -23.95 2.75 9.72
CA THR A 287 -23.60 2.93 11.14
C THR A 287 -23.75 1.64 11.93
N VAL A 288 -22.89 1.43 12.92
CA VAL A 288 -22.94 0.29 13.84
C VAL A 288 -24.29 0.25 14.57
N ALA A 289 -24.82 1.41 14.97
CA ALA A 289 -26.13 1.50 15.60
C ALA A 289 -27.25 1.03 14.66
N GLY A 290 -27.24 1.44 13.39
CA GLY A 290 -28.21 0.99 12.39
C GLY A 290 -28.13 -0.51 12.12
N VAL A 291 -26.91 -1.06 12.05
CA VAL A 291 -26.69 -2.52 11.91
C VAL A 291 -27.29 -3.28 13.11
N LEU A 292 -27.05 -2.81 14.34
CA LEU A 292 -27.60 -3.43 15.54
C LEU A 292 -29.13 -3.30 15.61
N ALA A 293 -29.69 -2.16 15.20
CA ALA A 293 -31.14 -1.95 15.14
C ALA A 293 -31.80 -2.89 14.11
N ALA A 294 -31.20 -3.05 12.93
CA ALA A 294 -31.65 -3.98 11.90
C ALA A 294 -31.58 -5.44 12.38
N ALA A 295 -30.47 -5.82 13.01
CA ALA A 295 -30.26 -7.15 13.58
C ALA A 295 -31.27 -7.47 14.70
N ALA A 296 -31.63 -6.49 15.52
CA ALA A 296 -32.63 -6.61 16.57
C ALA A 296 -34.09 -6.55 16.06
N GLY A 297 -34.30 -6.40 14.74
CA GLY A 297 -35.64 -6.28 14.15
C GLY A 297 -36.37 -4.98 14.47
N LYS A 298 -35.67 -3.96 14.98
CA LYS A 298 -36.25 -2.64 15.30
C LYS A 298 -36.39 -1.76 14.06
N GLU A 299 -35.48 -1.92 13.11
CA GLU A 299 -35.43 -1.20 11.85
C GLU A 299 -35.07 -2.17 10.70
N GLY A 300 -34.96 -1.63 9.48
CA GLY A 300 -34.53 -2.35 8.29
C GLY A 300 -35.66 -3.09 7.57
N ASP A 301 -35.65 -2.99 6.25
CA ASP A 301 -36.58 -3.71 5.37
C ASP A 301 -36.38 -5.23 5.53
N PRO A 302 -37.41 -5.99 5.95
CA PRO A 302 -37.32 -7.45 6.03
C PRO A 302 -37.02 -8.13 4.68
N ALA A 303 -37.31 -7.49 3.55
CA ALA A 303 -36.99 -7.99 2.22
C ALA A 303 -35.51 -7.75 1.83
N ASP A 304 -34.78 -6.90 2.55
CA ASP A 304 -33.36 -6.69 2.33
C ASP A 304 -32.58 -7.96 2.77
N PRO A 305 -31.83 -8.60 1.85
CA PRO A 305 -31.08 -9.81 2.15
C PRO A 305 -30.02 -9.61 3.25
N THR A 306 -29.43 -8.42 3.36
CA THR A 306 -28.47 -8.06 4.42
C THR A 306 -29.18 -7.99 5.76
N VAL A 307 -30.35 -7.35 5.85
CA VAL A 307 -31.14 -7.29 7.09
C VAL A 307 -31.57 -8.70 7.52
N ALA A 308 -32.04 -9.52 6.58
CA ALA A 308 -32.40 -10.91 6.85
C ALA A 308 -31.21 -11.73 7.37
N ALA A 309 -30.02 -11.53 6.80
CA ALA A 309 -28.79 -12.18 7.26
C ALA A 309 -28.39 -11.71 8.67
N LEU A 310 -28.47 -10.42 8.96
CA LEU A 310 -28.19 -9.86 10.29
C LEU A 310 -29.14 -10.41 11.36
N ARG A 311 -30.45 -10.51 11.07
CA ARG A 311 -31.43 -11.08 11.99
C ARG A 311 -31.16 -12.56 12.26
N ARG A 312 -30.83 -13.33 11.22
CA ARG A 312 -30.39 -14.73 11.38
C ARG A 312 -29.13 -14.83 12.25
N ALA A 313 -28.13 -14.00 12.00
CA ALA A 313 -26.90 -13.98 12.79
C ALA A 313 -27.16 -13.59 14.26
N ALA A 314 -28.07 -12.64 14.51
CA ALA A 314 -28.47 -12.25 15.86
C ALA A 314 -29.17 -13.39 16.62
N ALA A 315 -30.08 -14.12 15.96
CA ALA A 315 -30.73 -15.29 16.53
C ALA A 315 -29.72 -16.39 16.89
N LEU A 316 -28.84 -16.76 15.95
CA LEU A 316 -27.79 -17.75 16.18
C LEU A 316 -26.84 -17.34 17.33
N ARG A 317 -26.52 -16.05 17.42
CA ARG A 317 -25.70 -15.53 18.52
C ARG A 317 -26.43 -15.62 19.86
N ALA A 318 -27.73 -15.34 19.91
CA ALA A 318 -28.52 -15.47 21.14
C ALA A 318 -28.56 -16.93 21.62
N GLU A 319 -28.88 -17.87 20.72
CA GLU A 319 -28.87 -19.31 20.99
C GLU A 319 -27.50 -19.78 21.51
N ALA A 320 -26.42 -19.33 20.88
CA ALA A 320 -25.06 -19.68 21.31
C ALA A 320 -24.72 -19.16 22.71
N LEU A 321 -25.16 -17.94 23.05
CA LEU A 321 -24.94 -17.36 24.38
C LEU A 321 -25.76 -18.07 25.46
N GLU A 322 -27.01 -18.42 25.18
CA GLU A 322 -27.85 -19.21 26.09
C GLU A 322 -27.22 -20.59 26.36
N SER A 323 -26.77 -21.27 25.31
CA SER A 323 -26.05 -22.54 25.42
C SER A 323 -24.73 -22.42 26.22
N ALA A 324 -23.99 -21.33 26.04
CA ALA A 324 -22.77 -21.09 26.80
C ALA A 324 -23.05 -20.79 28.28
N ALA A 325 -24.11 -20.04 28.57
CA ALA A 325 -24.54 -19.74 29.94
C ALA A 325 -25.00 -21.01 30.67
N ALA A 326 -25.80 -21.87 30.02
CA ALA A 326 -26.23 -23.15 30.56
C ALA A 326 -25.05 -24.06 30.93
N ARG A 327 -24.09 -24.25 30.00
CA ARG A 327 -22.87 -25.04 30.25
C ARG A 327 -22.02 -24.47 31.39
N ARG A 328 -21.96 -23.14 31.53
CA ARG A 328 -21.24 -22.49 32.63
C ARG A 328 -21.92 -22.72 33.97
N ALA A 329 -23.26 -22.70 34.02
CA ALA A 329 -24.02 -23.00 35.23
C ALA A 329 -23.81 -24.46 35.67
N GLU A 330 -23.95 -25.42 34.75
CA GLU A 330 -23.71 -26.84 35.00
C GLU A 330 -22.28 -27.11 35.51
N ALA A 331 -21.28 -26.43 34.95
CA ALA A 331 -19.89 -26.54 35.40
C ALA A 331 -19.68 -25.99 36.81
N LEU A 332 -20.35 -24.88 37.16
CA LEU A 332 -20.28 -24.29 38.52
C LEU A 332 -20.98 -25.18 39.55
N GLU A 333 -22.13 -25.75 39.21
CA GLU A 333 -22.84 -26.70 40.07
C GLU A 333 -22.02 -27.98 40.29
N SER A 334 -21.45 -28.54 39.22
CA SER A 334 -20.58 -29.72 39.29
C SER A 334 -19.34 -29.47 40.16
N ALA A 335 -18.73 -28.28 40.03
CA ALA A 335 -17.60 -27.89 40.87
C ALA A 335 -17.98 -27.70 42.34
N ALA A 336 -19.19 -27.20 42.62
CA ALA A 336 -19.71 -27.08 43.99
C ALA A 336 -19.96 -28.45 44.63
N VAL A 337 -20.53 -29.40 43.90
CA VAL A 337 -20.75 -30.78 44.35
C VAL A 337 -19.42 -31.47 44.67
N LEU A 338 -18.42 -31.32 43.80
CA LEU A 338 -17.08 -31.89 44.03
C LEU A 338 -16.39 -31.31 45.28
N ARG A 339 -16.50 -29.99 45.51
CA ARG A 339 -15.98 -29.35 46.74
C ARG A 339 -16.72 -29.78 48.00
N GLY A 340 -18.03 -30.01 47.90
CA GLY A 340 -18.84 -30.54 49.00
C GLY A 340 -18.37 -31.93 49.42
N ARG A 341 -18.19 -32.84 48.44
CA ARG A 341 -17.69 -34.19 48.68
C ARG A 341 -16.27 -34.21 49.26
N ALA A 342 -15.37 -33.38 48.74
CA ALA A 342 -14.00 -33.28 49.28
C ALA A 342 -13.98 -32.81 50.75
N ARG A 343 -14.87 -31.89 51.15
CA ARG A 343 -14.99 -31.44 52.56
C ARG A 343 -15.58 -32.50 53.47
N GLU A 344 -16.51 -33.32 52.98
CA GLU A 344 -17.07 -34.45 53.73
C GLU A 344 -16.01 -35.56 53.93
N GLU A 345 -15.21 -35.86 52.91
CA GLU A 345 -14.08 -36.81 52.99
C GLU A 345 -13.00 -36.33 53.97
N GLU A 346 -12.62 -35.04 53.95
CA GLU A 346 -11.70 -34.45 54.94
C GLU A 346 -12.26 -34.50 56.37
N SER A 347 -13.56 -34.26 56.56
CA SER A 347 -14.20 -34.33 57.88
C SER A 347 -14.33 -35.77 58.40
N ALA A 348 -14.45 -36.75 57.51
CA ALA A 348 -14.47 -38.18 57.85
C ALA A 348 -13.07 -38.71 58.18
N ALA A 349 -12.01 -38.21 57.54
CA ALA A 349 -10.63 -38.59 57.81
C ALA A 349 -10.06 -38.03 59.13
N CYS A 350 -10.73 -37.04 59.72
CA CYS A 350 -10.32 -36.38 60.97
C CYS A 350 -11.05 -36.90 62.22
N ARG A 351 -11.88 -37.94 62.09
CA ARG A 351 -12.54 -38.67 63.19
C ARG A 351 -11.95 -40.05 63.35
#